data_AF-A0A812ZGK9-F1
#
_entry.id   AF-A0A812ZGK9-F1
#
_cell.length_a   1.000
_cell.length_b   1.000
_cell.length_c   1.000
_cell.angle_alpha   90.00
_cell.angle_beta   90.00
_cell.angle_gamma   90.00
#
_symmetry.space_group_name_H-M   'P 1'
#
loop_
_entity.id
_entity.type
_entity.pdbx_description
1 polymer ?
#
loop_
_entity_poly.entity_id
_entity_poly.type
_entity_poly.pdbx_seq_one_letter_code
_entity_poly.pdbx_strand_id
1 'polypeptide(L)'
;MDGLCGLAKRPAWREAAPSLLVREDPASKPTAKVAGFDLNDTLVSSKIGAPGYQVTVSDWIFYSEAVPRRIAELHDQGYRLVIFTNQGNIRSALDGKRAEAFKGYVDDFAKKLEVPCLVLASTQRDKDCKPNTGMWEHLAKVNGVAIDLAESFYIGDAAGEHSADDAEFAKAVGVRFMHARDYFGPAGGGSSEAGAAQGPPKKASPASAVWASGRLLREADLHRRLSARSAGCADSGGFAWLWQVDLRRTSWPTSRLRGQAGDALEA
;
A
#
# COMPACT_ATOMS: atom_id res chain seq x y z
N MET A 1 -24.04 5.55 -41.28
CA MET A 1 -22.56 5.62 -41.35
C MET A 1 -22.14 6.55 -40.24
N ASP A 2 -22.17 6.05 -39.01
CA ASP A 2 -21.98 6.88 -37.83
C ASP A 2 -20.51 6.78 -37.42
N GLY A 3 -19.71 7.59 -38.10
CA GLY A 3 -18.36 7.90 -37.71
C GLY A 3 -18.38 8.76 -36.46
N LEU A 4 -17.81 8.25 -35.39
CA LEU A 4 -16.81 8.90 -34.54
C LEU A 4 -16.38 7.83 -33.53
N CYS A 5 -15.46 6.99 -33.97
CA CYS A 5 -14.58 6.21 -33.11
C CYS A 5 -13.92 7.18 -32.14
N GLY A 6 -14.47 7.28 -30.93
CA GLY A 6 -13.82 7.96 -29.82
C GLY A 6 -12.50 7.24 -29.58
N LEU A 7 -11.40 7.86 -30.00
CA LEU A 7 -10.07 7.46 -29.60
C LEU A 7 -10.09 7.32 -28.08
N ALA A 8 -10.03 6.09 -27.57
CA ALA A 8 -9.85 5.86 -26.16
C ALA A 8 -8.64 6.71 -25.74
N LYS A 9 -8.88 7.72 -24.88
CA LYS A 9 -7.81 8.57 -24.35
C LYS A 9 -6.72 7.63 -23.81
N ARG A 10 -5.49 7.76 -24.30
CA ARG A 10 -4.35 7.02 -23.75
C ARG A 10 -4.37 7.15 -22.22
N PRO A 11 -4.12 6.07 -21.46
CA PRO A 11 -4.03 6.17 -20.01
C PRO A 11 -2.99 7.24 -19.66
N ALA A 12 -3.36 8.12 -18.72
CA ALA A 12 -2.62 9.34 -18.47
C ALA A 12 -1.39 9.04 -17.60
N TRP A 13 -0.23 8.93 -18.25
CA TRP A 13 1.03 9.17 -17.58
C TRP A 13 1.09 10.64 -17.16
N ARG A 14 1.40 10.88 -15.89
CA ARG A 14 1.64 12.22 -15.35
C ARG A 14 2.82 12.22 -14.39
N GLU A 15 3.44 13.38 -14.25
CA GLU A 15 4.43 13.64 -13.23
C GLU A 15 3.70 14.16 -11.99
N ALA A 16 3.69 13.35 -10.93
CA ALA A 16 3.05 13.72 -9.65
C ALA A 16 3.99 14.50 -8.73
N ALA A 17 5.31 14.33 -8.94
CA ALA A 17 6.40 15.06 -8.29
C ALA A 17 7.65 14.96 -9.20
N PRO A 18 8.73 15.72 -8.95
CA PRO A 18 9.95 15.71 -9.79
C PRO A 18 10.60 14.34 -10.01
N SER A 19 10.30 13.37 -9.17
CA SER A 19 10.82 12.00 -9.19
C SER A 19 9.72 10.93 -9.15
N LEU A 20 8.46 11.30 -9.37
CA LEU A 20 7.32 10.38 -9.26
C LEU A 20 6.46 10.40 -10.52
N LEU A 21 6.50 9.31 -11.27
CA LEU A 21 5.62 9.03 -12.39
C LEU A 21 4.37 8.29 -11.90
N VAL A 22 3.21 8.68 -12.43
CA VAL A 22 1.94 8.01 -12.17
C VAL A 22 1.25 7.66 -13.48
N ARG A 23 0.85 6.41 -13.64
CA ARG A 23 -0.06 5.93 -14.69
C ARG A 23 -1.34 5.48 -14.04
N GLU A 24 -2.45 6.09 -14.41
CA GLU A 24 -3.76 5.75 -13.86
C GLU A 24 -4.70 5.29 -14.97
N ASP A 25 -5.18 4.05 -14.85
CA ASP A 25 -6.29 3.58 -15.67
C ASP A 25 -7.58 4.30 -15.23
N PRO A 26 -8.33 4.95 -16.14
CA PRO A 26 -9.60 5.60 -15.81
C PRO A 26 -10.64 4.66 -15.16
N ALA A 27 -10.54 3.35 -15.40
CA ALA A 27 -11.39 2.34 -14.78
C ALA A 27 -10.90 1.90 -13.39
N SER A 28 -9.69 2.31 -12.96
CA SER A 28 -9.18 2.05 -11.60
C SER A 28 -9.88 2.96 -10.59
N LYS A 29 -11.03 2.49 -10.09
CA LYS A 29 -11.85 3.26 -9.14
C LYS A 29 -11.23 3.24 -7.74
N PRO A 30 -11.30 4.37 -7.01
CA PRO A 30 -11.08 4.43 -5.56
C PRO A 30 -11.81 3.34 -4.77
N THR A 31 -11.10 2.64 -3.89
CA THR A 31 -11.70 1.77 -2.88
C THR A 31 -10.91 1.89 -1.57
N ALA A 32 -11.50 1.44 -0.46
CA ALA A 32 -10.81 1.38 0.83
C ALA A 32 -9.79 0.22 0.90
N LYS A 33 -9.87 -0.78 0.02
CA LYS A 33 -9.04 -1.98 0.04
C LYS A 33 -7.98 -1.90 -1.06
N VAL A 34 -6.71 -1.87 -0.69
CA VAL A 34 -5.59 -1.81 -1.65
C VAL A 34 -4.84 -3.14 -1.66
N ALA A 35 -4.69 -3.71 -2.85
CA ALA A 35 -3.71 -4.75 -3.11
C ALA A 35 -2.52 -4.07 -3.80
N GLY A 36 -1.45 -3.88 -3.02
CA GLY A 36 -0.20 -3.27 -3.50
C GLY A 36 0.77 -4.33 -4.00
N PHE A 37 1.52 -4.01 -5.05
CA PHE A 37 2.50 -4.93 -5.64
C PHE A 37 3.81 -4.19 -5.96
N ASP A 38 4.96 -4.85 -5.88
CA ASP A 38 6.11 -4.50 -6.74
C ASP A 38 5.83 -4.90 -8.20
N LEU A 39 6.66 -4.46 -9.14
CA LEU A 39 6.57 -4.84 -10.54
C LEU A 39 7.57 -5.95 -10.90
N ASN A 40 8.86 -5.68 -10.76
CA ASN A 40 9.94 -6.46 -11.38
C ASN A 40 10.36 -7.58 -10.45
N ASP A 41 10.38 -8.83 -10.92
CA ASP A 41 10.57 -10.04 -10.11
C ASP A 41 9.41 -10.34 -9.13
N THR A 42 8.30 -9.59 -9.25
CA THR A 42 7.04 -9.82 -8.51
C THR A 42 5.85 -10.11 -9.42
N LEU A 43 5.50 -9.20 -10.34
CA LEU A 43 4.42 -9.41 -11.32
C LEU A 43 4.96 -9.89 -12.66
N VAL A 44 6.21 -9.56 -12.94
CA VAL A 44 6.90 -9.86 -14.19
C VAL A 44 8.27 -10.47 -13.92
N SER A 45 8.81 -11.16 -14.91
CA SER A 45 10.20 -11.61 -14.97
C SER A 45 10.76 -11.37 -16.36
N SER A 46 12.09 -11.39 -16.49
CA SER A 46 12.73 -11.33 -17.81
C SER A 46 12.54 -12.65 -18.56
N LYS A 47 12.51 -12.60 -19.91
CA LYS A 47 12.42 -13.83 -20.72
C LYS A 47 13.72 -14.63 -20.65
N ILE A 48 14.85 -13.93 -20.52
CA ILE A 48 16.19 -14.51 -20.57
C ILE A 48 16.79 -14.80 -19.18
N GLY A 49 16.05 -14.59 -18.10
CA GLY A 49 16.52 -14.79 -16.73
C GLY A 49 17.46 -13.71 -16.19
N ALA A 50 17.57 -12.56 -16.87
CA ALA A 50 18.20 -11.35 -16.35
C ALA A 50 17.44 -10.80 -15.12
N PRO A 51 18.14 -10.11 -14.19
CA PRO A 51 17.50 -9.46 -13.05
C PRO A 51 16.42 -8.46 -13.45
N GLY A 52 15.37 -8.31 -12.63
CA GLY A 52 14.20 -7.48 -12.92
C GLY A 52 14.50 -6.03 -13.28
N TYR A 53 15.59 -5.43 -12.77
CA TYR A 53 15.99 -4.06 -13.10
C TYR A 53 16.47 -3.86 -14.55
N GLN A 54 16.61 -4.94 -15.33
CA GLN A 54 16.99 -4.91 -16.75
C GLN A 54 15.81 -5.22 -17.69
N VAL A 55 14.63 -5.52 -17.15
CA VAL A 55 13.45 -5.88 -17.94
C VAL A 55 13.00 -4.71 -18.82
N THR A 56 12.66 -5.02 -20.07
CA THR A 56 12.22 -4.05 -21.07
C THR A 56 10.92 -4.49 -21.74
N VAL A 57 10.31 -3.62 -22.55
CA VAL A 57 9.10 -3.93 -23.32
C VAL A 57 9.22 -5.19 -24.19
N SER A 58 10.42 -5.50 -24.70
CA SER A 58 10.67 -6.69 -25.52
C SER A 58 11.01 -7.93 -24.69
N ASP A 59 11.38 -7.78 -23.43
CA ASP A 59 12.03 -8.80 -22.59
C ASP A 59 11.30 -9.00 -21.25
N TRP A 60 9.97 -9.13 -21.30
CA TRP A 60 9.19 -9.44 -20.10
C TRP A 60 8.15 -10.55 -20.34
N ILE A 61 7.89 -11.33 -19.30
CA ILE A 61 6.79 -12.28 -19.14
C ILE A 61 6.15 -12.10 -17.76
N PHE A 62 4.94 -12.64 -17.54
CA PHE A 62 4.41 -12.72 -16.19
C PHE A 62 5.34 -13.56 -15.31
N TYR A 63 5.49 -13.16 -14.05
CA TYR A 63 6.35 -13.86 -13.08
C TYR A 63 5.97 -15.34 -12.96
N SER A 64 4.67 -15.66 -12.92
CA SER A 64 4.13 -17.01 -13.05
C SER A 64 2.78 -17.00 -13.77
N GLU A 65 2.30 -18.17 -14.19
CA GLU A 65 0.96 -18.30 -14.79
C GLU A 65 -0.18 -17.88 -13.84
N ALA A 66 0.10 -17.86 -12.52
CA ALA A 66 -0.89 -17.48 -11.53
C ALA A 66 -1.16 -15.96 -11.49
N VAL A 67 -0.22 -15.13 -11.97
CA VAL A 67 -0.30 -13.66 -11.81
C VAL A 67 -1.58 -13.08 -12.40
N PRO A 68 -1.93 -13.27 -13.69
CA PRO A 68 -3.13 -12.65 -14.26
C PRO A 68 -4.40 -13.12 -13.55
N ARG A 69 -4.50 -14.42 -13.27
CA ARG A 69 -5.67 -15.01 -12.59
C ARG A 69 -5.86 -14.43 -11.20
N ARG A 70 -4.82 -14.43 -10.36
CA ARG A 70 -4.87 -13.93 -8.98
C ARG A 70 -5.17 -12.43 -8.92
N ILE A 71 -4.64 -11.66 -9.87
CA ILE A 71 -4.93 -10.22 -9.95
C ILE A 71 -6.40 -9.98 -10.33
N ALA A 72 -6.95 -10.72 -11.29
CA ALA A 72 -8.37 -10.64 -11.64
C ALA A 72 -9.26 -11.00 -10.43
N GLU A 73 -8.93 -12.09 -9.71
CA GLU A 73 -9.64 -12.48 -8.48
C GLU A 73 -9.65 -11.36 -7.42
N LEU A 74 -8.54 -10.63 -7.25
CA LEU A 74 -8.47 -9.52 -6.29
C LEU A 74 -9.32 -8.33 -6.73
N HIS A 75 -9.32 -8.01 -8.03
CA HIS A 75 -10.19 -6.97 -8.57
C HIS A 75 -11.67 -7.32 -8.38
N ASP A 76 -12.07 -8.56 -8.62
CA ASP A 76 -13.43 -9.04 -8.39
C ASP A 76 -13.82 -8.99 -6.90
N GLN A 77 -12.85 -9.10 -5.99
CA GLN A 77 -13.02 -8.91 -4.54
C GLN A 77 -13.05 -7.43 -4.11
N GLY A 78 -13.06 -6.50 -5.06
CA GLY A 78 -13.17 -5.06 -4.82
C GLY A 78 -11.87 -4.39 -4.36
N TYR A 79 -10.71 -5.02 -4.57
CA TYR A 79 -9.43 -4.37 -4.33
C TYR A 79 -9.11 -3.37 -5.44
N ARG A 80 -8.64 -2.18 -5.05
CA ARG A 80 -7.90 -1.32 -5.98
C ARG A 80 -6.49 -1.88 -6.12
N LEU A 81 -6.11 -2.19 -7.35
CA LEU A 81 -4.78 -2.71 -7.67
C LEU A 81 -3.79 -1.57 -7.86
N VAL A 82 -2.71 -1.58 -7.10
CA VAL A 82 -1.70 -0.52 -7.14
C VAL A 82 -0.30 -1.11 -7.24
N ILE A 83 0.48 -0.67 -8.23
CA ILE A 83 1.87 -1.07 -8.43
C ILE A 83 2.78 0.04 -7.91
N PHE A 84 3.73 -0.32 -7.07
CA PHE A 84 4.73 0.58 -6.46
C PHE A 84 6.11 0.10 -6.86
N THR A 85 6.83 0.87 -7.70
CA THR A 85 8.09 0.39 -8.28
C THR A 85 9.21 1.43 -8.23
N ASN A 86 10.42 0.99 -7.90
CA ASN A 86 11.64 1.80 -7.90
C ASN A 86 12.31 1.71 -9.28
N GLN A 87 12.37 2.82 -10.01
CA GLN A 87 12.87 2.93 -11.38
C GLN A 87 14.03 3.93 -11.49
N GLY A 88 15.04 3.76 -10.61
CA GLY A 88 16.20 4.66 -10.51
C GLY A 88 17.01 4.85 -11.81
N ASN A 89 16.84 3.97 -12.80
CA ASN A 89 17.48 4.09 -14.10
C ASN A 89 16.89 5.20 -14.98
N ILE A 90 15.64 5.62 -14.74
CA ILE A 90 14.96 6.69 -15.49
C ILE A 90 15.61 8.06 -15.21
N ARG A 91 16.29 8.24 -14.06
CA ARG A 91 16.88 9.51 -13.62
C ARG A 91 15.86 10.67 -13.69
N SER A 92 16.32 11.91 -13.60
CA SER A 92 15.44 13.09 -13.51
C SER A 92 14.71 13.47 -14.81
N ALA A 93 15.03 12.86 -15.95
CA ALA A 93 14.37 13.14 -17.24
C ALA A 93 13.18 12.20 -17.43
N LEU A 94 12.01 12.62 -16.96
CA LEU A 94 10.75 11.86 -16.94
C LEU A 94 10.08 11.72 -18.33
N ASP A 95 10.65 12.36 -19.35
CA ASP A 95 10.30 12.32 -20.78
C ASP A 95 11.45 11.80 -21.66
N GLY A 96 12.56 11.38 -21.05
CA GLY A 96 13.71 10.84 -21.77
C GLY A 96 13.50 9.42 -22.29
N LYS A 97 14.43 8.94 -23.14
CA LYS A 97 14.36 7.60 -23.76
C LYS A 97 14.08 6.46 -22.76
N ARG A 98 14.65 6.53 -21.56
CA ARG A 98 14.43 5.52 -20.51
C ARG A 98 13.05 5.60 -19.89
N ALA A 99 12.54 6.82 -19.67
CA ALA A 99 11.16 7.01 -19.21
C ALA A 99 10.19 6.46 -20.25
N GLU A 100 10.35 6.83 -21.52
CA GLU A 100 9.45 6.36 -22.60
C GLU A 100 9.52 4.84 -22.79
N ALA A 101 10.71 4.23 -22.67
CA ALA A 101 10.85 2.77 -22.70
C ALA A 101 10.11 2.10 -21.54
N PHE A 102 10.21 2.65 -20.32
CA PHE A 102 9.50 2.15 -19.15
C PHE A 102 7.98 2.35 -19.29
N LYS A 103 7.53 3.51 -19.78
CA LYS A 103 6.10 3.78 -20.02
C LYS A 103 5.51 2.78 -21.01
N GLY A 104 6.18 2.56 -22.14
CA GLY A 104 5.76 1.58 -23.14
C GLY A 104 5.76 0.14 -22.61
N TYR A 105 6.72 -0.22 -21.78
CA TYR A 105 6.76 -1.50 -21.08
C TYR A 105 5.54 -1.69 -20.16
N VAL A 106 5.28 -0.73 -19.28
CA VAL A 106 4.14 -0.80 -18.35
C VAL A 106 2.80 -0.74 -19.09
N ASP A 107 2.70 0.00 -20.19
CA ASP A 107 1.50 0.04 -21.03
C ASP A 107 1.23 -1.32 -21.70
N ASP A 108 2.25 -1.99 -22.22
CA ASP A 108 2.12 -3.36 -22.76
C ASP A 108 1.74 -4.37 -21.66
N PHE A 109 2.36 -4.27 -20.49
CA PHE A 109 2.00 -5.08 -19.31
C PHE A 109 0.54 -4.89 -18.92
N ALA A 110 0.10 -3.65 -18.72
CA ALA A 110 -1.27 -3.36 -18.29
C ALA A 110 -2.30 -3.79 -19.35
N LYS A 111 -1.97 -3.67 -20.64
CA LYS A 111 -2.80 -4.18 -21.72
C LYS A 111 -2.99 -5.70 -21.64
N LYS A 112 -1.93 -6.46 -21.36
CA LYS A 112 -2.01 -7.93 -21.23
C LYS A 112 -2.60 -8.39 -19.90
N LEU A 113 -2.51 -7.56 -18.86
CA LEU A 113 -3.10 -7.85 -17.56
C LEU A 113 -4.64 -7.81 -17.62
N GLU A 114 -5.21 -6.96 -18.49
CA GLU A 114 -6.66 -6.81 -18.71
C GLU A 114 -7.47 -6.47 -17.44
N VAL A 115 -6.81 -5.91 -16.42
CA VAL A 115 -7.44 -5.45 -15.18
C VAL A 115 -6.98 -4.02 -14.87
N PRO A 116 -7.90 -3.09 -14.51
CA PRO A 116 -7.54 -1.70 -14.24
C PRO A 116 -6.57 -1.57 -13.05
N CYS A 117 -5.45 -0.89 -13.26
CA CYS A 117 -4.44 -0.67 -12.22
C CYS A 117 -3.91 0.77 -12.20
N LEU A 118 -3.43 1.17 -11.03
CA LEU A 118 -2.68 2.41 -10.81
C LEU A 118 -1.20 2.03 -10.65
N VAL A 119 -0.30 2.76 -11.31
CA VAL A 119 1.15 2.56 -11.18
C VAL A 119 1.78 3.83 -10.65
N LEU A 120 2.55 3.71 -9.57
CA LEU A 120 3.43 4.73 -9.02
C LEU A 120 4.87 4.26 -9.18
N ALA A 121 5.67 5.07 -9.89
CA ALA A 121 7.07 4.75 -10.18
C ALA A 121 7.98 5.87 -9.69
N SER A 122 8.78 5.58 -8.67
CA SER A 122 9.81 6.50 -8.18
C SER A 122 11.07 6.40 -9.04
N THR A 123 11.61 7.52 -9.50
CA THR A 123 12.76 7.57 -10.42
C THR A 123 14.07 8.01 -9.75
N GLN A 124 14.03 8.37 -8.46
CA GLN A 124 15.19 8.82 -7.68
C GLN A 124 15.17 8.20 -6.28
N ARG A 125 16.34 8.08 -5.63
CA ARG A 125 16.44 7.61 -4.24
C ARG A 125 16.08 8.73 -3.27
N ASP A 126 14.80 8.94 -3.08
CA ASP A 126 14.24 9.94 -2.17
C ASP A 126 13.08 9.38 -1.35
N LYS A 127 12.24 10.26 -0.79
CA LYS A 127 11.07 9.88 0.02
C LYS A 127 10.06 8.99 -0.72
N ASP A 128 10.04 9.02 -2.06
CA ASP A 128 9.12 8.23 -2.88
C ASP A 128 9.73 6.87 -3.25
N CYS A 129 11.05 6.68 -3.08
CA CYS A 129 11.70 5.39 -3.29
C CYS A 129 11.44 4.46 -2.10
N LYS A 130 10.95 3.24 -2.35
CA LYS A 130 10.91 2.18 -1.32
C LYS A 130 12.32 1.99 -0.75
N PRO A 131 12.49 1.80 0.57
CA PRO A 131 11.45 1.46 1.56
C PRO A 131 10.66 2.65 2.13
N ASN A 132 10.92 3.89 1.68
CA ASN A 132 10.17 5.06 2.15
C ASN A 132 8.71 5.04 1.66
N THR A 133 7.83 5.71 2.39
CA THR A 133 6.37 5.64 2.22
C THR A 133 5.79 6.63 1.21
N GLY A 134 6.61 7.46 0.56
CA GLY A 134 6.12 8.61 -0.21
C GLY A 134 5.15 8.26 -1.36
N MET A 135 5.35 7.13 -2.05
CA MET A 135 4.36 6.65 -3.03
C MET A 135 3.03 6.28 -2.36
N TRP A 136 3.05 5.60 -1.21
CA TRP A 136 1.81 5.26 -0.49
C TRP A 136 1.11 6.52 0.04
N GLU A 137 1.87 7.48 0.55
CA GLU A 137 1.32 8.78 0.98
C GLU A 137 0.69 9.55 -0.19
N HIS A 138 1.30 9.49 -1.38
CA HIS A 138 0.70 10.04 -2.59
C HIS A 138 -0.63 9.33 -2.89
N LEU A 139 -0.65 8.00 -2.91
CA LEU A 139 -1.86 7.21 -3.09
C LEU A 139 -2.93 7.64 -2.08
N ALA A 140 -2.63 7.66 -0.78
CA ALA A 140 -3.59 8.00 0.26
C ALA A 140 -4.21 9.39 0.09
N LYS A 141 -3.43 10.37 -0.40
CA LYS A 141 -3.92 11.72 -0.70
C LYS A 141 -4.87 11.77 -1.90
N VAL A 142 -4.59 10.98 -2.94
CA VAL A 142 -5.34 11.03 -4.22
C VAL A 142 -6.40 9.94 -4.36
N ASN A 143 -6.42 8.95 -3.46
CA ASN A 143 -7.37 7.84 -3.54
C ASN A 143 -8.82 8.31 -3.40
N GLY A 144 -9.09 9.44 -2.72
CA GLY A 144 -10.45 9.98 -2.55
C GLY A 144 -11.34 9.18 -1.57
N VAL A 145 -10.89 8.00 -1.14
CA VAL A 145 -11.48 7.17 -0.08
C VAL A 145 -10.36 6.80 0.90
N ALA A 146 -10.66 6.83 2.21
CA ALA A 146 -9.70 6.40 3.22
C ALA A 146 -9.34 4.92 3.04
N ILE A 147 -8.05 4.60 3.04
CA ILE A 147 -7.56 3.24 2.87
C ILE A 147 -7.59 2.51 4.21
N ASP A 148 -8.21 1.34 4.24
CA ASP A 148 -8.19 0.43 5.37
C ASP A 148 -6.89 -0.40 5.30
N LEU A 149 -5.89 -0.01 6.09
CA LEU A 149 -4.60 -0.68 6.14
C LEU A 149 -4.70 -2.14 6.63
N ALA A 150 -5.70 -2.47 7.44
CA ALA A 150 -5.87 -3.83 7.97
C ALA A 150 -6.39 -4.80 6.90
N GLU A 151 -7.25 -4.32 6.02
CA GLU A 151 -7.78 -5.08 4.88
C GLU A 151 -6.90 -5.00 3.63
N SER A 152 -5.89 -4.13 3.64
CA SER A 152 -4.90 -3.94 2.58
C SER A 152 -3.62 -4.74 2.81
N PHE A 153 -2.86 -4.98 1.74
CA PHE A 153 -1.61 -5.73 1.80
C PHE A 153 -0.66 -5.33 0.66
N TYR A 154 0.60 -5.71 0.80
CA TYR A 154 1.65 -5.51 -0.20
C TYR A 154 2.32 -6.84 -0.56
N ILE A 155 2.52 -7.08 -1.85
CA ILE A 155 3.24 -8.25 -2.38
C ILE A 155 4.51 -7.78 -3.08
N GLY A 156 5.64 -8.38 -2.73
CA GLY A 156 6.95 -8.04 -3.32
C GLY A 156 7.94 -9.20 -3.17
N ASP A 157 9.08 -9.10 -3.85
CA ASP A 157 10.18 -10.07 -3.78
C ASP A 157 11.36 -9.57 -2.94
N ALA A 158 11.52 -8.25 -2.79
CA ALA A 158 12.62 -7.66 -2.02
C ALA A 158 12.36 -7.77 -0.51
N ALA A 159 12.62 -8.95 0.05
CA ALA A 159 12.37 -9.29 1.45
C ALA A 159 13.58 -9.92 2.17
N GLY A 160 14.81 -9.70 1.70
CA GLY A 160 16.00 -10.33 2.27
C GLY A 160 17.29 -10.16 1.46
N GLU A 161 17.92 -11.29 1.10
CA GLU A 161 19.34 -11.48 0.73
C GLU A 161 20.01 -10.40 -0.15
N HIS A 162 19.26 -9.71 -1.01
CA HIS A 162 19.78 -8.64 -1.88
C HIS A 162 19.18 -7.25 -1.62
N SER A 163 17.94 -7.20 -1.13
CA SER A 163 17.24 -6.00 -0.70
C SER A 163 16.03 -6.40 0.17
N ALA A 164 15.66 -5.53 1.11
CA ALA A 164 14.45 -5.66 1.92
C ALA A 164 13.44 -4.53 1.63
N ASP A 165 13.62 -3.80 0.52
CA ASP A 165 12.84 -2.58 0.21
C ASP A 165 11.33 -2.80 0.26
N ASP A 166 10.84 -3.97 -0.19
CA ASP A 166 9.41 -4.29 -0.24
C ASP A 166 8.85 -4.64 1.13
N ALA A 167 9.56 -5.50 1.87
CA ALA A 167 9.17 -5.89 3.22
C ALA A 167 9.21 -4.68 4.17
N GLU A 168 10.22 -3.83 4.05
CA GLU A 168 10.35 -2.60 4.84
C GLU A 168 9.33 -1.54 4.42
N PHE A 169 9.03 -1.40 3.13
CA PHE A 169 7.95 -0.53 2.65
C PHE A 169 6.59 -0.93 3.25
N ALA A 170 6.23 -2.21 3.17
CA ALA A 170 4.99 -2.72 3.74
C ALA A 170 4.90 -2.47 5.25
N LYS A 171 6.01 -2.73 5.98
CA LYS A 171 6.13 -2.47 7.41
C LYS A 171 6.00 -0.98 7.75
N ALA A 172 6.65 -0.11 7.00
CA ALA A 172 6.61 1.34 7.20
C ALA A 172 5.22 1.93 6.95
N VAL A 173 4.51 1.41 5.94
CA VAL A 173 3.11 1.75 5.67
C VAL A 173 2.16 1.20 6.74
N GLY A 174 2.48 0.04 7.33
CA GLY A 174 1.62 -0.65 8.28
C GLY A 174 0.61 -1.59 7.61
N VAL A 175 0.93 -2.12 6.43
CA VAL A 175 0.15 -3.17 5.74
C VAL A 175 0.83 -4.52 5.85
N ARG A 176 0.07 -5.59 5.68
CA ARG A 176 0.62 -6.95 5.65
C ARG A 176 1.53 -7.14 4.43
N PHE A 177 2.69 -7.74 4.64
CA PHE A 177 3.58 -8.17 3.56
C PHE A 177 3.34 -9.64 3.21
N MET A 178 3.40 -9.98 1.92
CA MET A 178 3.44 -11.35 1.41
C MET A 178 4.52 -11.46 0.33
N HIS A 179 5.35 -12.50 0.39
CA HIS A 179 6.38 -12.67 -0.62
C HIS A 179 5.79 -13.16 -1.95
N ALA A 180 6.29 -12.65 -3.08
CA ALA A 180 5.78 -12.97 -4.41
C ALA A 180 5.73 -14.49 -4.67
N ARG A 181 6.80 -15.22 -4.31
CA ARG A 181 6.87 -16.68 -4.42
C ARG A 181 5.78 -17.40 -3.62
N ASP A 182 5.44 -16.92 -2.43
CA ASP A 182 4.43 -17.58 -1.58
C ASP A 182 3.02 -17.34 -2.12
N TYR A 183 2.78 -16.18 -2.72
CA TYR A 183 1.47 -15.80 -3.24
C TYR A 183 1.21 -16.32 -4.67
N PHE A 184 2.20 -16.22 -5.56
CA PHE A 184 2.08 -16.58 -6.98
C PHE A 184 2.73 -17.92 -7.35
N GLY A 185 3.43 -18.58 -6.42
CA GLY A 185 4.26 -19.76 -6.71
C GLY A 185 5.65 -19.37 -7.25
N PRO A 186 6.51 -20.33 -7.62
CA PRO A 186 7.83 -20.04 -8.15
C PRO A 186 7.76 -19.35 -9.52
N ALA A 187 8.78 -18.53 -9.82
CA ALA A 187 8.94 -17.90 -11.14
C ALA A 187 8.96 -18.93 -12.27
N GLY A 188 8.22 -18.68 -13.36
CA GLY A 188 8.05 -19.62 -14.47
C GLY A 188 7.28 -20.90 -14.11
N GLY A 189 6.79 -21.03 -12.87
CA GLY A 189 5.97 -22.15 -12.44
C GLY A 189 4.64 -22.16 -13.17
N GLY A 190 4.28 -23.35 -13.66
CA GLY A 190 2.94 -23.61 -14.18
C GLY A 190 1.89 -23.61 -13.06
N SER A 191 0.62 -23.62 -13.45
CA SER A 191 -0.53 -23.74 -12.56
C SER A 191 -0.60 -25.08 -11.78
N SER A 192 0.40 -25.41 -10.96
CA SER A 192 0.19 -26.38 -9.89
C SER A 192 -0.80 -25.78 -8.89
N GLU A 193 -1.68 -26.62 -8.34
CA GLU A 193 -2.77 -26.23 -7.43
C GLU A 193 -2.24 -25.30 -6.34
N ALA A 194 -2.37 -24.01 -6.60
CA ALA A 194 -2.02 -22.99 -5.66
C ALA A 194 -2.95 -23.20 -4.47
N GLY A 195 -2.37 -23.48 -3.29
CA GLY A 195 -3.13 -23.60 -2.05
C GLY A 195 -4.23 -22.55 -2.04
N ALA A 196 -5.46 -23.00 -1.75
CA ALA A 196 -6.67 -22.22 -1.82
C ALA A 196 -6.38 -20.78 -1.37
N ALA A 197 -6.76 -19.81 -2.20
CA ALA A 197 -6.64 -18.40 -1.88
C ALA A 197 -7.10 -18.16 -0.44
N GLN A 198 -6.15 -18.05 0.48
CA GLN A 198 -6.46 -17.45 1.76
C GLN A 198 -6.52 -15.97 1.44
N GLY A 199 -7.71 -15.53 1.03
CA GLY A 199 -8.13 -14.17 1.32
C GLY A 199 -7.90 -13.90 2.82
N PRO A 200 -7.84 -12.63 3.25
CA PRO A 200 -7.65 -12.32 4.65
C PRO A 200 -8.55 -13.23 5.52
N PRO A 201 -8.03 -13.85 6.60
CA PRO A 201 -8.88 -14.62 7.49
C PRO A 201 -10.05 -13.73 7.87
N LYS A 202 -11.28 -14.19 7.61
CA LYS A 202 -12.47 -13.50 8.08
C LYS A 202 -12.24 -13.23 9.57
N LYS A 203 -12.28 -11.97 10.00
CA LYS A 203 -12.33 -11.67 11.43
C LYS A 203 -13.40 -12.58 12.02
N ALA A 204 -13.07 -13.32 13.08
CA ALA A 204 -14.09 -14.01 13.84
C ALA A 204 -15.17 -12.96 14.15
N SER A 205 -16.40 -13.20 13.70
CA SER A 205 -17.54 -12.41 14.16
C SER A 205 -17.45 -12.37 15.68
N PRO A 206 -17.68 -11.22 16.34
CA PRO A 206 -17.92 -11.26 17.77
C PRO A 206 -19.08 -12.23 17.93
N ALA A 207 -18.80 -13.39 18.54
CA ALA A 207 -19.83 -14.37 18.83
C ALA A 207 -20.95 -13.57 19.50
N SER A 208 -22.15 -13.69 18.95
CA SER A 208 -23.36 -13.25 19.63
C SER A 208 -23.26 -13.79 21.05
N ALA A 209 -23.05 -12.88 21.99
CA ALA A 209 -23.05 -13.21 23.40
C ALA A 209 -24.45 -13.70 23.71
N VAL A 210 -24.60 -15.02 23.67
CA VAL A 210 -25.77 -15.72 24.18
C VAL A 210 -25.82 -15.39 25.66
N TRP A 211 -26.85 -14.66 26.05
CA TRP A 211 -27.18 -14.42 27.44
C TRP A 211 -27.53 -15.76 28.08
N ALA A 212 -26.58 -16.33 28.81
CA ALA A 212 -26.84 -17.41 29.75
C ALA A 212 -26.74 -16.83 31.17
N SER A 213 -27.90 -16.47 31.70
CA SER A 213 -28.30 -16.55 33.11
C SER A 213 -27.23 -16.31 34.19
N GLY A 214 -27.21 -15.07 34.70
CA GLY A 214 -27.35 -14.81 36.13
C GLY A 214 -26.18 -15.14 37.06
N ARG A 215 -25.31 -14.15 37.30
CA ARG A 215 -25.05 -13.60 38.66
C ARG A 215 -24.12 -12.38 38.58
N LEU A 216 -24.49 -11.30 39.26
CA LEU A 216 -23.61 -10.17 39.55
C LEU A 216 -22.44 -10.63 40.44
N LEU A 217 -21.21 -10.28 40.06
CA LEU A 217 -20.11 -10.09 41.01
C LEU A 217 -19.50 -8.70 40.77
N ARG A 218 -19.35 -7.97 41.87
CA ARG A 218 -19.05 -6.53 41.93
C ARG A 218 -17.56 -6.26 41.73
N GLU A 219 -17.25 -5.05 41.24
CA GLU A 219 -15.93 -4.44 41.27
C GLU A 219 -15.38 -4.36 42.70
N ALA A 220 -14.42 -5.22 43.04
CA ALA A 220 -13.40 -5.01 44.07
C ALA A 220 -12.42 -6.18 44.01
N ASP A 221 -11.23 -5.96 43.44
CA ASP A 221 -9.96 -6.50 43.95
C ASP A 221 -8.81 -6.04 43.06
N LEU A 222 -8.59 -4.72 43.11
CA LEU A 222 -7.34 -4.08 42.76
C LEU A 222 -6.56 -3.93 44.07
N HIS A 223 -5.54 -4.77 44.32
CA HIS A 223 -4.23 -4.43 44.90
C HIS A 223 -3.52 -5.60 45.60
N ARG A 224 -2.21 -5.67 45.29
CA ARG A 224 -1.08 -6.02 46.17
C ARG A 224 -0.64 -7.49 46.21
N ARG A 225 0.52 -7.76 45.59
CA ARG A 225 1.72 -8.24 46.29
C ARG A 225 2.99 -7.90 45.50
N LEU A 226 3.89 -7.20 46.19
CA LEU A 226 5.23 -6.80 45.79
C LEU A 226 6.26 -7.84 46.22
N SER A 227 7.38 -7.87 45.48
CA SER A 227 8.77 -8.06 45.93
C SER A 227 9.31 -9.46 46.24
N ALA A 228 10.30 -9.89 45.44
CA ALA A 228 11.72 -10.09 45.82
C ALA A 228 12.51 -10.53 44.56
N ARG A 229 13.46 -9.72 44.04
CA ARG A 229 14.94 -9.78 44.22
C ARG A 229 15.55 -11.15 43.84
N SER A 230 16.66 -11.31 43.14
CA SER A 230 17.74 -10.44 42.61
C SER A 230 18.67 -11.33 41.78
N ALA A 231 19.19 -10.87 40.64
CA ALA A 231 20.63 -10.64 40.35
C ALA A 231 20.91 -11.33 38.99
N GLY A 232 21.64 -10.80 38.02
CA GLY A 232 22.47 -9.61 37.90
C GLY A 232 23.55 -9.95 36.86
N CYS A 233 23.60 -9.22 35.74
CA CYS A 233 24.84 -8.84 35.07
C CYS A 233 24.54 -7.77 34.01
N ALA A 234 25.07 -6.57 34.25
CA ALA A 234 25.37 -5.53 33.27
C ALA A 234 26.50 -6.03 32.34
N ASP A 235 26.86 -5.48 31.18
CA ASP A 235 26.83 -4.14 30.59
C ASP A 235 27.00 -4.38 29.06
N SER A 236 26.48 -3.59 28.12
CA SER A 236 26.98 -2.24 27.81
C SER A 236 26.25 -1.68 26.57
N GLY A 237 25.95 -0.37 26.62
CA GLY A 237 25.80 0.57 25.49
C GLY A 237 24.60 0.36 24.55
N GLY A 238 23.72 1.32 24.26
CA GLY A 238 23.75 2.77 24.36
C GLY A 238 22.81 3.31 23.27
N PHE A 239 22.18 4.46 23.52
CA PHE A 239 21.26 5.22 22.66
C PHE A 239 19.79 4.79 22.62
N ALA A 240 19.03 5.21 23.64
CA ALA A 240 17.58 5.36 23.58
C ALA A 240 17.22 6.81 23.20
N TRP A 241 16.51 6.97 22.08
CA TRP A 241 15.83 8.22 21.74
C TRP A 241 14.50 8.30 22.52
N LEU A 242 14.43 9.24 23.44
CA LEU A 242 13.21 9.63 24.16
C LEU A 242 12.30 10.42 23.21
N TRP A 243 11.16 9.85 22.84
CA TRP A 243 9.99 10.63 22.43
C TRP A 243 9.12 10.87 23.66
N GLN A 244 9.13 12.12 24.14
CA GLN A 244 8.21 12.57 25.18
C GLN A 244 6.94 13.08 24.51
N VAL A 245 5.87 12.30 24.63
CA VAL A 245 4.51 12.72 24.26
C VAL A 245 3.93 13.48 25.46
N ASP A 246 3.79 14.80 25.33
CA ASP A 246 3.07 15.62 26.31
C ASP A 246 1.56 15.58 25.98
N LEU A 247 0.81 14.84 26.79
CA LEU A 247 -0.65 14.84 26.80
C LEU A 247 -1.12 15.54 28.07
N ARG A 248 -1.33 16.86 28.02
CA ARG A 248 -2.16 17.55 29.01
C ARG A 248 -3.09 18.61 28.40
N ARG A 249 -4.36 18.21 28.41
CA ARG A 249 -5.55 18.93 28.86
C ARG A 249 -6.09 20.08 28.02
N THR A 250 -7.19 19.72 27.36
CA THR A 250 -8.40 20.51 27.13
C THR A 250 -8.82 21.38 28.32
N SER A 251 -9.11 22.66 28.06
CA SER A 251 -10.12 23.44 28.81
C SER A 251 -10.65 24.58 27.95
N TRP A 252 -11.97 24.54 27.70
CA TRP A 252 -12.77 25.65 27.18
C TRP A 252 -13.04 26.68 28.29
N PRO A 253 -13.18 27.97 27.98
CA PRO A 253 -13.91 28.90 28.82
C PRO A 253 -15.29 29.23 28.23
N THR A 254 -16.34 28.84 28.94
CA THR A 254 -17.68 29.40 28.84
C THR A 254 -17.82 30.68 29.67
N SER A 255 -18.73 31.54 29.19
CA SER A 255 -19.38 32.68 29.86
C SER A 255 -18.70 34.06 29.75
N ARG A 256 -19.37 35.00 29.08
CA ARG A 256 -20.24 35.98 29.77
C ARG A 256 -21.18 36.69 28.79
N LEU A 257 -22.44 36.79 29.21
CA LEU A 257 -23.54 37.54 28.61
C LEU A 257 -23.38 39.06 28.78
N ARG A 258 -23.64 39.80 27.70
CA ARG A 258 -24.24 41.15 27.59
C ARG A 258 -24.36 41.40 26.08
N GLY A 259 -25.51 41.60 25.44
CA GLY A 259 -26.74 42.22 25.89
C GLY A 259 -26.73 43.70 25.54
N GLN A 260 -26.95 44.04 24.26
CA GLN A 260 -27.63 45.28 23.84
C GLN A 260 -28.04 45.20 22.37
N ALA A 261 -29.31 45.49 22.15
CA ALA A 261 -30.01 45.60 20.87
C ALA A 261 -30.23 47.08 20.53
N GLY A 262 -30.53 47.34 19.26
CA GLY A 262 -31.01 48.63 18.71
C GLY A 262 -29.86 49.46 18.08
N ASP A 263 -29.92 49.97 16.85
CA ASP A 263 -31.03 50.10 15.90
C ASP A 263 -30.49 50.17 14.47
N ALA A 264 -31.36 49.80 13.53
CA ALA A 264 -31.17 49.97 12.09
C ALA A 264 -32.07 51.10 11.57
N LEU A 265 -31.51 51.85 10.62
CA LEU A 265 -32.12 52.58 9.51
C LEU A 265 -33.11 53.76 9.73
N GLU A 266 -32.67 54.87 9.12
CA GLU A 266 -33.36 55.80 8.21
C GLU A 266 -34.34 56.88 8.71
N ALA A 267 -34.17 58.03 8.04
CA ALA A 267 -35.01 59.23 7.91
C ALA A 267 -35.01 60.26 9.06
#